data_AF-A0A9Q1AJG1-F1
#
_entry.id   AF-A0A9Q1AJG1-F1
#
_cell.length_a   1.000
_cell.length_b   1.000
_cell.length_c   1.000
_cell.angle_alpha   90.00
_cell.angle_beta   90.00
_cell.angle_gamma   90.00
#
_symmetry.space_group_name_H-M   'P 1'
#
loop_
_entity.id
_entity.type
_entity.pdbx_description
1 polymer ?
#
loop_
_entity_poly.entity_id
_entity_poly.type
_entity_poly.pdbx_seq_one_letter_code
_entity_poly.pdbx_strand_id
1 'polypeptide(L)'
;MMQLQDPSHDILKEGKYLMLAVQELVSGDQCEGRFVFGRESRKPKTTDDIDRFTKDGANPKSLLQTQLLRSGHSPPKYKTKHLKTNEFRALVEFKGMQFVGKAKSNKQLAEGDAAIEALAWLNHTSNNNQDEFGDSQPDVTDNMLKPLGKRHRSKHHSG
;
A
#
# COMPACT_ATOMS: atom_id res chain seq x y z
N MET A 1 31.05 -22.36 32.02
CA MET A 1 31.38 -21.75 30.71
C MET A 1 30.28 -22.19 29.75
N MET A 2 29.47 -21.27 29.24
CA MET A 2 28.36 -21.59 28.33
C MET A 2 28.96 -21.87 26.95
N GLN A 3 28.78 -23.10 26.44
CA GLN A 3 29.27 -23.50 25.11
C GLN A 3 28.10 -24.06 24.32
N LEU A 4 28.13 -23.84 23.01
CA LEU A 4 27.12 -24.34 22.09
C LEU A 4 27.25 -25.86 21.99
N GLN A 5 26.12 -26.59 22.10
CA GLN A 5 26.11 -28.06 22.06
C GLN A 5 26.65 -28.61 20.72
N ASP A 6 26.41 -27.88 19.63
CA ASP A 6 26.96 -28.18 18.30
C ASP A 6 27.53 -26.90 17.67
N PRO A 7 28.87 -26.69 17.75
CA PRO A 7 29.53 -25.53 17.18
C PRO A 7 29.56 -25.51 15.64
N SER A 8 29.26 -26.65 14.99
CA SER A 8 29.33 -26.80 13.53
C SER A 8 27.98 -26.57 12.84
N HIS A 9 26.92 -26.42 13.61
CA HIS A 9 25.56 -26.23 13.12
C HIS A 9 25.38 -24.84 12.51
N ASP A 10 25.27 -24.78 11.18
CA ASP A 10 25.06 -23.55 10.42
C ASP A 10 23.56 -23.30 10.22
N ILE A 11 23.04 -22.38 11.04
CA ILE A 11 21.63 -21.97 11.04
C ILE A 11 21.20 -21.42 9.67
N LEU A 12 22.12 -20.85 8.89
CA LEU A 12 21.82 -20.31 7.56
C LEU A 12 21.67 -21.43 6.52
N LYS A 13 22.37 -22.55 6.71
CA LYS A 13 22.36 -23.69 5.78
C LYS A 13 21.22 -24.67 6.08
N GLU A 14 21.03 -25.02 7.35
CA GLU A 14 19.98 -25.96 7.78
C GLU A 14 18.62 -25.27 8.01
N GLY A 15 18.66 -24.02 8.46
CA GLY A 15 17.48 -23.20 8.74
C GLY A 15 17.04 -22.32 7.56
N LYS A 16 17.44 -22.62 6.31
CA LYS A 16 17.15 -21.77 5.14
C LYS A 16 15.66 -21.39 5.04
N TYR A 17 14.76 -22.34 5.25
CA TYR A 17 13.31 -22.08 5.22
C TYR A 17 12.82 -21.28 6.43
N LEU A 18 13.43 -21.49 7.60
CA LEU A 18 13.13 -20.72 8.80
C LEU A 18 13.56 -19.27 8.62
N MET A 19 14.76 -19.03 8.09
CA MET A 19 15.28 -17.69 7.84
C MET A 19 14.47 -16.97 6.76
N LEU A 20 14.05 -17.68 5.70
CA LEU A 20 13.13 -17.13 4.69
C LEU A 20 11.75 -16.79 5.27
N ALA A 21 11.19 -17.63 6.13
CA ALA A 21 9.92 -17.35 6.80
C ALA A 21 10.01 -16.14 7.75
N VAL A 22 11.12 -16.01 8.48
CA VAL A 22 11.41 -14.84 9.31
C VAL A 22 11.58 -13.59 8.45
N GLN A 23 12.31 -13.69 7.33
CA GLN A 23 12.49 -12.59 6.39
C GLN A 23 11.14 -12.11 5.81
N GLU A 24 10.27 -13.03 5.40
CA GLU A 24 8.92 -12.71 4.90
C GLU A 24 8.09 -12.00 5.98
N LEU A 25 8.11 -12.50 7.22
CA LEU A 25 7.39 -11.91 8.34
C LEU A 25 7.88 -10.50 8.66
N VAL A 26 9.20 -10.29 8.71
CA VAL A 26 9.80 -8.98 9.00
C VAL A 26 9.59 -8.00 7.84
N SER A 27 9.71 -8.46 6.59
CA SER A 27 9.50 -7.60 5.40
C SER A 27 8.06 -7.14 5.29
N GLY A 28 7.10 -7.94 5.76
CA GLY A 28 5.68 -7.55 5.86
C GLY A 28 5.33 -6.71 7.08
N ASP A 29 6.24 -6.51 8.05
CA ASP A 29 5.95 -5.79 9.27
C ASP A 29 6.06 -4.27 9.11
N GLN A 30 4.92 -3.63 8.89
CA GLN A 30 4.81 -2.17 8.85
C GLN A 30 4.85 -1.51 10.25
N CYS A 31 4.89 -2.29 11.33
CA CYS A 31 4.89 -1.76 12.69
C CYS A 31 6.30 -1.57 13.27
N GLU A 32 7.36 -1.85 12.51
CA GLU A 32 8.75 -1.73 12.96
C GLU A 32 8.99 -2.43 14.32
N GLY A 33 8.33 -3.57 14.57
CA GLY A 33 8.41 -4.30 15.83
C GLY A 33 7.63 -3.68 17.01
N ARG A 34 6.72 -2.72 16.79
CA ARG A 34 5.88 -2.12 17.83
C ARG A 34 4.55 -2.84 17.99
N PHE A 35 4.12 -3.03 19.23
CA PHE A 35 2.78 -3.53 19.53
C PHE A 35 1.74 -2.42 19.30
N VAL A 36 0.92 -2.56 18.24
CA VAL A 36 -0.16 -1.62 17.90
C VAL A 36 -1.51 -2.31 18.08
N PHE A 37 -2.32 -1.82 19.02
CA PHE A 37 -3.70 -2.30 19.21
C PHE A 37 -4.62 -1.83 18.07
N GLY A 38 -5.58 -2.67 17.69
CA GLY A 38 -6.62 -2.32 16.70
C GLY A 38 -6.26 -2.51 15.23
N ARG A 39 -5.17 -3.24 14.92
CA ARG A 39 -4.81 -3.53 13.52
C ARG A 39 -5.67 -4.67 12.95
N GLU A 40 -6.62 -4.33 12.09
CA GLU A 40 -7.30 -5.33 11.26
C GLU A 40 -6.31 -5.87 10.21
N SER A 41 -6.19 -7.19 10.06
CA SER A 41 -5.37 -7.82 9.03
C SER A 41 -5.91 -7.41 7.65
N ARG A 42 -5.26 -6.45 6.99
CA ARG A 42 -5.72 -5.93 5.69
C ARG A 42 -5.59 -7.03 4.65
N LYS A 43 -6.72 -7.62 4.23
CA LYS A 43 -6.80 -8.33 2.95
C LYS A 43 -6.38 -7.36 1.83
N PRO A 44 -5.74 -7.83 0.75
CA PRO A 44 -5.37 -6.97 -0.38
C PRO A 44 -6.65 -6.39 -0.97
N LYS A 45 -6.91 -5.10 -0.69
CA LYS A 45 -8.10 -4.40 -1.16
C LYS A 45 -7.81 -3.83 -2.54
N THR A 46 -8.62 -4.24 -3.50
CA THR A 46 -8.69 -3.69 -4.84
C THR A 46 -8.82 -2.17 -4.81
N THR A 47 -8.20 -1.56 -5.80
CA THR A 47 -7.97 -0.14 -6.05
C THR A 47 -9.26 0.66 -6.21
N ASP A 48 -9.87 1.07 -5.10
CA ASP A 48 -10.74 2.25 -5.07
C ASP A 48 -10.07 3.30 -4.17
N ASP A 49 -9.00 3.91 -4.69
CA ASP A 49 -8.12 4.82 -3.95
C ASP A 49 -8.79 6.14 -3.56
N ILE A 50 -9.85 6.54 -4.27
CA ILE A 50 -10.57 7.79 -4.01
C ILE A 50 -11.37 7.71 -2.70
N ASP A 51 -11.95 6.55 -2.39
CA ASP A 51 -12.80 6.39 -1.20
C ASP A 51 -11.98 6.19 0.09
N ARG A 52 -10.66 5.96 -0.03
CA ARG A 52 -9.76 5.83 1.12
C ARG A 52 -9.62 7.13 1.90
N PHE A 53 -9.77 8.28 1.24
CA PHE A 53 -9.62 9.59 1.87
C PHE A 53 -10.88 10.04 2.63
N THR A 54 -11.99 9.33 2.46
CA THR A 54 -13.28 9.61 3.11
C THR A 54 -13.80 8.47 4.00
N LYS A 55 -13.34 7.21 3.80
CA LYS A 55 -13.81 6.02 4.55
C LYS A 55 -13.62 6.07 6.06
N ASP A 56 -12.52 6.66 6.53
CA ASP A 56 -12.20 6.70 7.97
C ASP A 56 -12.90 7.88 8.70
N GLY A 57 -13.85 8.55 8.04
CA GLY A 57 -14.49 9.78 8.55
C GLY A 57 -13.55 10.99 8.60
N ALA A 58 -12.32 10.85 8.11
CA ALA A 58 -11.35 11.93 8.01
C ALA A 58 -11.77 12.92 6.92
N ASN A 59 -11.71 14.21 7.25
CA ASN A 59 -11.94 15.25 6.25
C ASN A 59 -10.70 15.36 5.35
N PRO A 60 -10.82 15.27 4.00
CA PRO A 60 -9.67 15.31 3.10
C PRO A 60 -8.85 16.60 3.26
N LYS A 61 -9.46 17.73 3.67
CA LYS A 61 -8.74 18.97 3.96
C LYS A 61 -7.84 18.87 5.19
N SER A 62 -8.35 18.31 6.29
CA SER A 62 -7.57 18.16 7.52
C SER A 62 -6.49 17.09 7.36
N LEU A 63 -6.78 16.03 6.60
CA LEU A 63 -5.81 14.99 6.25
C LEU A 63 -4.65 15.58 5.43
N LEU A 64 -4.93 16.32 4.35
CA LEU A 64 -3.91 16.98 3.54
C LEU A 64 -3.07 17.95 4.37
N GLN A 65 -3.72 18.78 5.18
CA GLN A 65 -3.01 19.72 6.07
C GLN A 65 -2.07 18.99 7.03
N THR A 66 -2.54 17.90 7.65
CA THR A 66 -1.73 17.10 8.59
C THR A 66 -0.54 16.47 7.87
N GLN A 67 -0.75 15.90 6.68
CA GLN A 67 0.31 15.27 5.90
C GLN A 67 1.39 16.29 5.50
N LEU A 68 1.00 17.50 5.10
CA LEU A 68 1.93 18.59 4.79
C LEU A 68 2.68 19.07 6.04
N LEU A 69 1.99 19.28 7.16
CA LEU A 69 2.63 19.72 8.39
C LEU A 69 3.63 18.69 8.92
N ARG A 70 3.26 17.40 8.89
CA ARG A 70 4.14 16.30 9.30
C ARG A 70 5.39 16.16 8.45
N SER A 71 5.31 16.53 7.17
CA SER A 71 6.47 16.57 6.26
C SER A 71 7.27 17.88 6.34
N GLY A 72 6.96 18.75 7.30
CA GLY A 72 7.64 20.04 7.47
C GLY A 72 7.27 21.08 6.41
N HIS A 73 6.18 20.86 5.67
CA HIS A 73 5.70 21.78 4.64
C HIS A 73 4.73 22.83 5.20
N SER A 74 4.65 23.96 4.49
CA SER A 74 3.67 25.00 4.79
C SER A 74 2.23 24.49 4.58
N PRO A 75 1.25 24.98 5.35
CA PRO A 75 -0.15 24.63 5.14
C PRO A 75 -0.67 24.92 3.72
N PRO A 76 -1.63 24.13 3.21
CA PRO A 76 -2.17 24.30 1.86
C PRO A 76 -3.07 25.54 1.78
N LYS A 77 -3.01 26.24 0.63
CA LYS A 77 -3.85 27.42 0.34
C LYS A 77 -4.98 27.03 -0.61
N TYR A 78 -6.22 27.36 -0.25
CA TYR A 78 -7.40 27.08 -1.08
C TYR A 78 -7.91 28.33 -1.78
N LYS A 79 -8.27 28.19 -3.05
CA LYS A 79 -8.92 29.22 -3.87
C LYS A 79 -10.14 28.60 -4.54
N THR A 80 -11.32 29.16 -4.29
CA THR A 80 -12.57 28.64 -4.85
C THR A 80 -13.21 29.67 -5.78
N LYS A 81 -13.67 29.23 -6.95
CA LYS A 81 -14.37 30.03 -7.94
C LYS A 81 -15.78 29.51 -8.14
N HIS A 82 -16.74 30.42 -8.25
CA HIS A 82 -18.10 30.10 -8.66
C HIS A 82 -18.16 30.09 -10.20
N LEU A 83 -18.74 29.03 -10.76
CA LEU A 83 -18.92 28.82 -12.18
C LEU A 83 -20.30 29.32 -12.62
N LYS A 84 -20.47 29.56 -13.93
CA LYS A 84 -21.75 29.96 -14.52
C LYS A 84 -22.84 28.88 -14.40
N THR A 85 -22.44 27.64 -14.13
CA THR A 85 -23.31 26.47 -13.96
C THR A 85 -23.92 26.36 -12.55
N ASN A 86 -23.76 27.38 -11.69
CA ASN A 86 -24.09 27.33 -10.26
C ASN A 86 -23.28 26.31 -9.46
N GLU A 87 -22.10 25.96 -9.94
CA GLU A 87 -21.18 25.05 -9.28
C GLU A 87 -19.93 25.77 -8.80
N PHE A 88 -19.25 25.21 -7.82
CA PHE A 88 -17.99 25.69 -7.29
C PHE A 88 -16.85 24.81 -7.79
N ARG A 89 -15.75 25.44 -8.20
CA ARG A 89 -14.49 24.75 -8.50
C ARG A 89 -13.40 25.30 -7.61
N ALA A 90 -12.73 24.42 -6.88
CA ALA A 90 -11.63 24.81 -6.01
C ALA A 90 -10.29 24.37 -6.56
N LEU A 91 -9.27 25.12 -6.18
CA LEU A 91 -7.87 24.88 -6.41
C LEU A 91 -7.16 24.87 -5.06
N VAL A 92 -6.28 23.91 -4.85
CA VAL A 92 -5.39 23.86 -3.68
C VAL A 92 -3.95 24.04 -4.12
N GLU A 93 -3.20 24.88 -3.40
CA GLU A 93 -1.82 25.24 -3.70
C GLU A 93 -0.92 24.97 -2.49
N PHE A 94 0.16 24.21 -2.70
CA PHE A 94 1.21 23.99 -1.71
C PHE A 94 2.51 23.65 -2.43
N LYS A 95 3.67 24.05 -1.87
CA LYS A 95 4.99 23.78 -2.46
C LYS A 95 5.13 24.24 -3.94
N GLY A 96 4.42 25.30 -4.32
CA GLY A 96 4.38 25.78 -5.72
C GLY A 96 3.57 24.89 -6.68
N MET A 97 2.98 23.80 -6.20
CA MET A 97 2.09 22.92 -6.96
C MET A 97 0.65 23.38 -6.81
N GLN A 98 -0.16 23.16 -7.84
CA GLN A 98 -1.58 23.51 -7.87
C GLN A 98 -2.41 22.34 -8.36
N PHE A 99 -3.43 21.96 -7.59
CA PHE A 99 -4.35 20.86 -7.90
C PHE A 99 -5.76 21.41 -7.98
N VAL A 100 -6.47 21.04 -9.05
CA VAL A 100 -7.82 21.55 -9.33
C VAL A 100 -8.82 20.42 -9.18
N GLY A 101 -9.77 20.61 -8.27
CA GLY A 101 -10.88 19.67 -8.07
C GLY A 101 -11.92 19.74 -9.19
N LYS A 102 -12.79 18.74 -9.21
CA LYS A 102 -14.03 18.72 -10.01
C LYS A 102 -14.98 19.81 -9.52
N ALA A 103 -15.86 20.24 -10.42
CA ALA A 103 -16.94 21.15 -10.05
C ALA A 103 -17.91 20.43 -9.10
N LYS A 104 -18.38 21.12 -8.05
CA LYS A 104 -19.32 20.60 -7.05
C LYS A 104 -20.37 21.65 -6.71
N SER A 105 -21.53 21.22 -6.23
CA SER A 105 -22.64 22.11 -5.85
C SER A 105 -22.36 23.01 -4.64
N ASN A 106 -21.37 22.68 -3.80
CA ASN A 106 -21.03 23.45 -2.61
C ASN A 106 -19.55 23.80 -2.59
N LYS A 107 -19.21 25.02 -2.13
CA LYS A 107 -17.86 25.51 -1.90
C LYS A 107 -17.01 24.51 -1.10
N GLN A 108 -17.55 23.97 -0.01
CA GLN A 108 -16.82 23.04 0.86
C GLN A 108 -16.53 21.71 0.17
N LEU A 109 -17.47 21.19 -0.62
CA LEU A 109 -17.31 19.95 -1.38
C LEU A 109 -16.26 20.13 -2.49
N ALA A 110 -16.25 21.29 -3.15
CA ALA A 110 -15.25 21.60 -4.18
C ALA A 110 -13.84 21.65 -3.58
N GLU A 111 -13.67 22.29 -2.42
CA GLU A 111 -12.39 22.33 -1.69
C GLU A 111 -11.95 20.93 -1.22
N GLY A 112 -12.89 20.10 -0.79
CA GLY A 112 -12.62 18.70 -0.46
C GLY A 112 -12.15 17.90 -1.66
N ASP A 113 -12.80 18.06 -2.81
CA ASP A 113 -12.43 17.36 -4.05
C ASP A 113 -11.04 17.77 -4.55
N ALA A 114 -10.70 19.07 -4.47
CA ALA A 114 -9.35 19.55 -4.76
C ALA A 114 -8.29 18.96 -3.81
N ALA A 115 -8.64 18.76 -2.54
CA ALA A 115 -7.75 18.11 -1.57
C ALA A 115 -7.54 16.62 -1.87
N ILE A 116 -8.58 15.92 -2.35
CA ILE A 116 -8.48 14.52 -2.77
C ILE A 116 -7.51 14.38 -3.96
N GLU A 117 -7.59 15.25 -4.96
CA GLU A 117 -6.67 15.25 -6.10
C GLU A 117 -5.22 15.45 -5.65
N ALA A 118 -4.98 16.37 -4.72
CA ALA A 118 -3.66 16.58 -4.12
C ALA A 118 -3.16 15.36 -3.32
N LEU A 119 -4.03 14.73 -2.53
CA LEU A 119 -3.69 13.55 -1.74
C LEU A 119 -3.38 12.33 -2.62
N ALA A 120 -4.15 12.14 -3.70
CA ALA A 120 -3.89 11.10 -4.69
C ALA A 120 -2.48 11.28 -5.29
N TRP A 121 -2.13 12.52 -5.67
CA TRP A 121 -0.80 12.82 -6.18
C TRP A 121 0.32 12.51 -5.18
N LEU A 122 0.16 12.93 -3.91
CA LEU A 122 1.14 12.64 -2.86
C LEU A 122 1.35 11.13 -2.67
N ASN A 123 0.29 10.33 -2.72
CA ASN A 123 0.37 8.88 -2.58
C ASN A 123 1.01 8.20 -3.80
N HIS A 124 0.75 8.68 -5.02
CA HIS A 124 1.45 8.17 -6.22
C HIS A 124 2.95 8.47 -6.19
N THR A 125 3.37 9.61 -5.65
CA THR A 125 4.81 9.90 -5.47
C THR A 125 5.47 9.08 -4.37
N SER A 126 4.73 8.69 -3.33
CA SER A 126 5.26 7.87 -2.24
C SER A 126 5.55 6.43 -2.69
N ASN A 127 4.75 5.87 -3.60
CA ASN A 127 4.96 4.52 -4.13
C ASN A 127 6.09 4.44 -5.18
N ASN A 128 6.23 5.45 -6.05
CA ASN A 128 7.28 5.44 -7.09
C ASN A 128 8.72 5.51 -6.56
N ASN A 129 8.93 5.87 -5.29
CA ASN A 129 10.28 5.88 -4.70
C ASN A 129 10.77 4.47 -4.27
N GLN A 130 9.99 3.41 -4.53
CA GLN A 130 10.37 2.02 -4.21
C GLN A 130 10.82 1.18 -5.42
N ASP A 131 10.78 1.72 -6.64
CA ASP A 131 10.95 0.93 -7.88
C ASP A 131 12.29 1.16 -8.62
N GLU A 132 13.34 1.66 -7.96
CA GLU A 132 14.69 1.77 -8.56
C GLU A 132 15.75 0.88 -7.88
N PHE A 133 15.44 -0.40 -7.68
CA PHE A 133 16.46 -1.44 -7.64
C PHE A 133 15.99 -2.63 -8.47
N GLY A 134 16.40 -2.65 -9.74
CA GLY A 134 16.26 -3.82 -10.59
C GLY A 134 17.17 -4.94 -10.10
N ASP A 135 16.63 -6.15 -10.04
CA ASP A 135 17.16 -7.24 -10.85
C ASP A 135 16.08 -8.34 -11.01
N SER A 136 16.07 -8.97 -12.17
CA SER A 136 15.02 -9.86 -12.62
C SER A 136 15.09 -11.20 -11.89
N GLN A 137 14.21 -11.44 -10.92
CA GLN A 137 14.11 -12.77 -10.29
C GLN A 137 13.20 -13.67 -11.15
N PRO A 138 13.66 -14.85 -11.60
CA PRO A 138 12.81 -15.76 -12.37
C PRO A 138 11.69 -16.30 -11.48
N ASP A 139 10.46 -16.19 -11.95
CA ASP A 139 9.27 -16.71 -11.29
C ASP A 139 9.27 -18.25 -11.36
N VAL A 140 9.72 -18.90 -10.28
CA VAL A 140 9.81 -20.38 -10.18
C VAL A 140 8.45 -21.02 -9.82
N THR A 141 7.37 -20.24 -9.75
CA THR A 141 6.06 -20.77 -9.31
C THR A 141 5.33 -21.61 -10.36
N ASP A 142 5.70 -21.51 -11.64
CA ASP A 142 5.01 -22.20 -12.75
C ASP A 142 5.11 -23.73 -12.70
N ASN A 143 6.10 -24.28 -11.98
CA ASN A 143 6.24 -25.73 -11.81
C ASN A 143 5.43 -26.33 -10.65
N MET A 144 4.85 -25.51 -9.77
CA MET A 144 4.10 -26.00 -8.60
C MET A 144 2.60 -26.17 -8.87
N LEU A 145 2.10 -25.70 -10.01
CA LEU A 145 0.68 -25.75 -10.38
C LEU A 145 0.28 -26.97 -11.23
N LYS A 146 1.16 -27.96 -11.41
CA LYS A 146 0.79 -29.21 -12.10
C LYS A 146 0.13 -30.18 -11.11
N PRO A 147 -1.20 -30.40 -11.15
CA PRO A 147 -1.80 -31.50 -10.40
C PRO A 147 -1.23 -32.82 -10.92
N LEU A 148 -0.56 -33.55 -10.03
CA LEU A 148 -0.11 -34.91 -10.26
C LEU A 148 -1.28 -35.79 -10.74
N GLY A 149 -1.19 -36.19 -12.01
CA GLY A 149 -1.40 -37.57 -12.46
C GLY A 149 -2.73 -38.24 -12.16
N LYS A 150 -3.51 -38.44 -13.22
CA LYS A 150 -4.69 -39.29 -13.32
C LYS A 150 -4.43 -40.71 -12.77
N ARG A 151 -5.36 -41.20 -11.92
CA ARG A 151 -5.44 -42.58 -11.41
C ARG A 151 -5.30 -43.61 -12.55
N HIS A 152 -4.27 -44.46 -12.47
CA HIS A 152 -4.11 -45.61 -13.34
C HIS A 152 -5.19 -46.66 -13.04
N ARG A 153 -5.92 -47.09 -14.08
CA ARG A 153 -6.85 -48.23 -14.05
C ARG A 153 -6.04 -49.53 -14.06
N SER A 154 -6.24 -50.41 -13.07
CA SER A 154 -5.82 -51.81 -13.17
C SER A 154 -6.97 -52.67 -13.69
N LYS A 155 -6.84 -53.16 -14.93
CA LYS A 155 -7.63 -54.28 -15.47
C LYS A 155 -7.04 -55.58 -14.92
N HIS A 156 -7.88 -56.45 -14.36
CA HIS A 156 -7.55 -57.86 -14.13
C HIS A 156 -8.46 -58.74 -14.99
N HIS A 157 -7.83 -59.57 -15.83
CA HIS A 157 -8.30 -60.74 -16.58
C HIS A 157 -7.00 -61.52 -16.85
N SER A 158 -6.85 -62.83 -16.75
CA SER A 158 -7.66 -63.97 -16.30
C SER A 158 -6.66 -65.12 -16.10
N GLY A 159 -7.06 -66.15 -15.36
CA GLY A 159 -6.39 -67.45 -15.25
C GLY A 159 -7.33 -68.40 -14.54
#